data_AF-A0A9E4SXB7-F1
#
_entry.id   AF-A0A9E4SXB7-F1
#
_cell.length_a   1.000
_cell.length_b   1.000
_cell.length_c   1.000
_cell.angle_alpha   90.00
_cell.angle_beta   90.00
_cell.angle_gamma   90.00
#
_symmetry.space_group_name_H-M   'P 1'
#
loop_
_entity.id
_entity.type
_entity.pdbx_description
1 polymer ?
#
loop_
_entity_poly.entity_id
_entity_poly.type
_entity_poly.pdbx_seq_one_letter_code
_entity_poly.pdbx_strand_id
1 'polypeptide(L)'
;MDLEQGFMAGELIDIYDSEYWHKMNAGERAKNSGFVLFRQLFKREMHSTLVNNLHRCGVLSENMRRRLEEELRVNVAEHLAND
;
A
#
# COMPACT_ATOMS: atom_id res chain seq x y z
N MET A 1 2.39 -6.70 27.90
CA MET A 1 2.21 -6.00 26.61
C MET A 1 1.99 -7.08 25.59
N ASP A 2 0.78 -7.17 25.07
CA ASP A 2 0.34 -8.20 24.14
C ASP A 2 0.80 -7.80 22.73
N LEU A 3 1.59 -8.65 22.10
CA LEU A 3 2.35 -8.38 20.85
C LEU A 3 1.77 -9.13 19.65
N GLU A 4 0.58 -9.72 19.79
CA GLU A 4 0.07 -10.76 18.90
C GLU A 4 -0.89 -10.31 17.79
N GLN A 5 -1.24 -9.04 17.63
CA GLN A 5 -2.19 -8.70 16.56
C GLN A 5 -1.95 -7.35 15.89
N GLY A 6 -1.44 -7.44 14.66
CA GLY A 6 -1.65 -6.43 13.64
C GLY A 6 -0.57 -5.37 13.55
N PHE A 7 0.61 -5.76 13.08
CA PHE A 7 1.38 -4.85 12.24
C PHE A 7 1.69 -5.55 10.93
N MET A 8 1.41 -4.88 9.80
CA MET A 8 2.47 -4.51 8.85
C MET A 8 1.95 -3.60 7.71
N ALA A 9 2.78 -2.62 7.39
CA ALA A 9 2.79 -1.69 6.25
C ALA A 9 1.63 -0.68 6.07
N GLY A 10 1.86 0.54 6.57
CA GLY A 10 1.18 1.75 6.07
C GLY A 10 -0.13 2.15 6.76
N GLU A 11 -0.31 1.76 8.03
CA GLU A 11 -1.50 2.02 8.86
C GLU A 11 -2.79 1.31 8.42
N LEU A 12 -2.71 0.26 7.61
CA LEU A 12 -3.83 -0.65 7.38
C LEU A 12 -3.62 -1.92 8.19
N ILE A 13 -4.56 -2.16 9.11
CA ILE A 13 -4.64 -3.43 9.83
C ILE A 13 -5.05 -4.47 8.80
N ASP A 14 -4.19 -5.46 8.57
CA ASP A 14 -4.61 -6.68 7.91
C ASP A 14 -5.66 -7.35 8.81
N ILE A 15 -6.92 -7.35 8.34
CA ILE A 15 -8.03 -7.96 9.07
C ILE A 15 -8.34 -9.36 8.54
N TYR A 16 -7.62 -9.86 7.53
CA TYR A 16 -7.86 -11.20 7.02
C TYR A 16 -7.69 -12.20 8.17
N ASP A 17 -8.64 -13.13 8.27
CA ASP A 17 -8.72 -14.13 9.34
C ASP A 17 -8.92 -13.61 10.78
N SER A 18 -9.09 -12.29 10.97
CA SER A 18 -9.45 -11.72 12.27
C SER A 18 -10.88 -12.07 12.68
N GLU A 19 -11.21 -11.93 13.98
CA GLU A 19 -12.61 -12.06 14.44
C GLU A 19 -13.58 -11.14 13.68
N TYR A 20 -13.12 -9.98 13.22
CA TYR A 20 -13.93 -9.04 12.44
C TYR A 20 -14.23 -9.59 11.04
N TRP A 21 -13.26 -10.25 10.39
CA TRP A 21 -13.45 -10.88 9.09
C TRP A 21 -14.50 -12.00 9.13
N HIS A 22 -14.47 -12.82 10.17
CA HIS A 22 -15.45 -13.90 10.37
C HIS A 22 -16.87 -13.38 10.62
N LYS A 23 -17.01 -12.17 11.18
CA LYS A 23 -18.30 -11.48 11.39
C LYS A 23 -18.84 -10.80 10.12
N MET A 24 -18.03 -10.59 9.09
CA MET A 24 -18.44 -9.98 7.81
C MET A 24 -19.14 -10.97 6.88
N ASN A 25 -20.18 -10.49 6.19
CA ASN A 25 -20.80 -11.23 5.09
C ASN A 25 -19.99 -11.14 3.79
N ALA A 26 -20.31 -11.99 2.80
CA ALA A 26 -19.58 -12.06 1.53
C ALA A 26 -19.53 -10.71 0.77
N GLY A 27 -20.59 -9.90 0.86
CA GLY A 27 -20.64 -8.58 0.23
C GLY A 27 -19.74 -7.55 0.91
N GLU A 28 -19.63 -7.60 2.24
CA GLU A 28 -18.74 -6.73 3.02
C GLU A 28 -17.27 -7.08 2.77
N ARG A 29 -16.95 -8.38 2.70
CA ARG A 29 -15.59 -8.87 2.36
C ARG A 29 -15.15 -8.43 0.95
N ALA A 30 -16.05 -8.52 -0.04
CA ALA A 30 -15.77 -8.08 -1.41
C ALA A 30 -15.55 -6.57 -1.52
N LYS A 31 -16.31 -5.77 -0.77
CA LYS A 31 -16.10 -4.31 -0.72
C LYS A 31 -14.80 -3.94 -0.04
N ASN A 32 -14.44 -4.64 1.04
CA ASN A 32 -13.21 -4.37 1.77
C ASN A 32 -11.97 -4.71 0.93
N SER A 33 -11.93 -5.91 0.33
CA SER A 33 -10.86 -6.32 -0.59
C SER A 33 -10.71 -5.37 -1.79
N GLY A 34 -11.84 -4.97 -2.41
CA GLY A 34 -11.81 -3.97 -3.49
C GLY A 34 -11.28 -2.60 -3.05
N PHE A 35 -11.59 -2.17 -1.82
CA PHE A 35 -11.11 -0.91 -1.27
C PHE A 35 -9.62 -0.96 -0.90
N VAL A 36 -9.12 -2.10 -0.40
CA VAL A 36 -7.70 -2.32 -0.14
C VAL A 36 -6.90 -2.26 -1.44
N LEU A 37 -7.33 -2.99 -2.48
CA LEU A 37 -6.67 -2.98 -3.78
C LEU A 37 -6.70 -1.58 -4.43
N PHE A 38 -7.85 -0.91 -4.40
CA PHE A 38 -7.97 0.46 -4.90
C PHE A 38 -7.00 1.41 -4.18
N ARG A 39 -6.91 1.35 -2.85
CA ARG A 39 -5.99 2.21 -2.09
C ARG A 39 -4.54 1.92 -2.38
N GLN A 40 -4.15 0.66 -2.56
CA GLN A 40 -2.77 0.30 -2.93
C GLN A 40 -2.42 0.86 -4.32
N LEU A 41 -3.29 0.64 -5.31
CA LEU A 41 -3.09 1.15 -6.67
C LEU A 41 -3.08 2.69 -6.71
N PHE A 42 -4.04 3.32 -6.04
CA PHE A 42 -4.14 4.78 -5.95
C PHE A 42 -2.93 5.40 -5.26
N LYS A 43 -2.48 4.82 -4.14
CA LYS A 43 -1.28 5.26 -3.42
C LYS A 43 -0.04 5.16 -4.32
N ARG A 44 0.11 4.06 -5.08
CA ARG A 44 1.20 3.88 -6.05
C ARG A 44 1.17 4.97 -7.13
N GLU A 45 0.02 5.23 -7.73
CA GLU A 45 -0.12 6.25 -8.78
C GLU A 45 0.14 7.66 -8.26
N MET A 46 -0.34 7.98 -7.05
CA MET A 46 -0.08 9.26 -6.39
C MET A 46 1.39 9.45 -6.05
N HIS A 47 2.07 8.42 -5.53
CA HIS A 47 3.50 8.49 -5.27
C HIS A 47 4.29 8.71 -6.56
N SER A 48 3.98 7.98 -7.64
CA SER A 48 4.62 8.18 -8.95
C SER A 48 4.41 9.61 -9.48
N THR A 49 3.20 10.13 -9.33
CA THR A 49 2.86 11.50 -9.74
C THR A 49 3.65 12.54 -8.94
N LEU A 50 3.71 12.39 -7.62
CA LEU A 50 4.45 13.27 -6.72
C LEU A 50 5.95 13.27 -7.05
N VAL A 51 6.55 12.09 -7.21
CA VAL A 51 7.98 11.94 -7.52
C VAL A 51 8.33 12.60 -8.85
N ASN A 52 7.50 12.40 -9.88
CA ASN A 52 7.67 13.05 -11.18
C ASN A 52 7.53 14.58 -11.10
N ASN A 53 6.58 15.09 -10.31
CA ASN A 53 6.42 16.53 -10.13
C ASN A 53 7.61 17.15 -9.39
N LEU A 54 8.09 16.52 -8.32
CA LEU A 54 9.27 16.99 -7.59
C LEU A 54 10.53 17.00 -8.46
N HIS A 55 10.68 16.02 -9.36
CA HIS A 55 11.75 16.05 -10.36
C HIS A 55 11.61 17.21 -11.34
N ARG A 56 10.41 17.42 -11.90
CA ARG A 56 10.13 18.53 -12.83
C ARG A 56 10.36 19.90 -12.21
N CYS A 57 10.06 20.06 -10.92
CA CYS A 57 10.33 21.28 -10.17
C CYS A 57 11.81 21.47 -9.82
N GLY A 58 12.70 20.53 -10.17
CA GLY A 58 14.12 20.57 -9.88
C GLY A 58 14.48 20.24 -8.43
N VAL A 59 13.52 19.79 -7.61
CA VAL A 59 13.74 19.38 -6.22
C VAL A 59 14.49 18.05 -6.18
N LEU A 60 14.15 17.12 -7.08
CA LEU A 60 14.83 15.83 -7.21
C LEU A 60 15.73 15.82 -8.44
N SER A 61 16.98 15.38 -8.25
CA SER A 61 17.83 14.96 -9.37
C SER A 61 17.28 13.69 -10.03
N GLU A 62 17.67 13.43 -11.28
CA GLU A 62 17.24 12.22 -12.00
C GLU A 62 17.62 10.92 -11.26
N ASN A 63 18.79 10.90 -10.60
CA ASN A 63 19.21 9.76 -9.79
C ASN A 63 18.35 9.59 -8.52
N MET A 64 17.97 10.69 -7.87
CA MET A 64 17.08 10.65 -6.70
C MET A 64 15.67 10.20 -7.09
N ARG A 65 15.15 10.67 -8.24
CA ARG A 65 13.87 10.24 -8.80
C ARG A 65 13.84 8.73 -8.99
N ARG A 66 14.85 8.16 -9.67
CA ARG A 66 14.91 6.71 -9.94
C ARG A 66 14.98 5.88 -8.67
N ARG A 67 15.86 6.24 -7.72
CA ARG A 67 15.98 5.53 -6.45
C ARG A 67 14.67 5.54 -5.66
N LEU A 68 14.02 6.69 -5.60
CA LEU A 68 12.74 6.82 -4.91
C LEU A 68 11.63 6.01 -5.61
N GLU A 69 11.58 6.00 -6.95
CA GLU A 69 10.66 5.15 -7.71
C GLU A 69 10.93 3.65 -7.50
N GLU A 70 12.18 3.22 -7.40
CA GLU A 70 12.57 1.84 -7.12
C GLU A 70 12.14 1.42 -5.71
N GLU A 71 12.45 2.21 -4.68
CA GLU A 71 12.02 1.95 -3.30
C GLU A 71 10.49 1.87 -3.18
N LEU A 72 9.76 2.75 -3.88
CA LEU A 72 8.30 2.74 -3.90
C LEU A 72 7.72 1.53 -4.68
N ARG A 73 8.43 1.00 -5.68
CA ARG A 73 8.02 -0.20 -6.43
C ARG A 73 8.24 -1.49 -5.66
N VAL A 74 9.38 -1.62 -4.97
CA VAL A 74 9.72 -2.81 -4.16
C VAL A 74 8.67 -3.01 -3.06
N ASN A 75 8.25 -1.92 -2.41
CA ASN A 75 7.22 -1.93 -1.38
C ASN A 75 5.83 -2.41 -1.87
N VAL A 76 5.55 -2.36 -3.18
CA VAL A 76 4.27 -2.84 -3.76
C VAL A 76 4.40 -4.27 -4.26
N ALA A 77 5.55 -4.65 -4.83
CA ALA A 77 5.78 -6.00 -5.35
C ALA A 77 5.87 -7.05 -4.23
N GLU A 78 6.53 -6.74 -3.11
CA GLU A 78 6.56 -7.62 -1.94
C GLU A 78 5.17 -7.79 -1.30
N HIS A 79 4.28 -6.82 -1.46
CA HIS A 79 2.91 -6.88 -0.95
C HIS A 79 1.98 -7.74 -1.80
N LEU A 80 2.19 -7.80 -3.11
CA LEU A 80 1.37 -8.60 -4.04
C LEU A 80 1.83 -10.06 -4.15
N ALA A 81 3.05 -10.38 -3.71
CA ALA A 81 3.60 -11.73 -3.76
C ALA A 81 3.33 -12.56 -2.49
N ASN A 82 2.80 -11.93 -1.44
CA ASN A 82 2.47 -12.56 -0.15
C ASN A 82 0.96 -12.81 0.04
N ASP A 83 0.14 -12.53 -0.99
CA ASP A 83 -1.28 -12.93 -1.10
C ASP A 83 -1.40 -14.27 -1.85
#